data_AF-A0A533YF82-F1
#
_entry.id   AF-A0A533YF82-F1
#
_cell.length_a   1.000
_cell.length_b   1.000
_cell.length_c   1.000
_cell.angle_alpha   90.00
_cell.angle_beta   90.00
_cell.angle_gamma   90.00
#
_symmetry.space_group_name_H-M   'P 1'
#
loop_
_entity.id
_entity.type
_entity.pdbx_description
1 polymer ?
#
loop_
_entity_poly.entity_id
_entity_poly.type
_entity_poly.pdbx_seq_one_letter_code
_entity_poly.pdbx_strand_id
1 'polypeptide(L)'
;MTSLLLVMPQTVMGDPMLRKLECVTIQAAVMESGASFGITTETLRAALLAGIKAKLPRLKVDPSCSNRIYFKVFMQNIAAGNFDGFAGHVAFDVRRKATFTDTSEPIDARAFDLESYIHGTRDKAKTSVLDQLNSHLAQFAADYAAANP
;
A
#
# COMPACT_ATOMS: atom_id res chain seq x y z
N MET A 1 21.31 35.47 -18.64
CA MET A 1 19.90 35.47 -18.23
C MET A 1 19.66 34.19 -17.46
N THR A 2 19.50 34.27 -16.14
CA THR A 2 19.40 33.10 -15.26
C THR A 2 17.92 32.91 -14.94
N SER A 3 17.30 31.87 -15.51
CA SER A 3 15.92 31.50 -15.18
C SER A 3 15.86 30.97 -13.75
N LEU A 4 15.23 31.73 -12.85
CA LEU A 4 14.76 31.23 -11.57
C LEU A 4 13.60 30.28 -11.83
N LEU A 5 13.86 28.97 -11.70
CA LEU A 5 12.81 27.97 -11.53
C LEU A 5 12.08 28.27 -10.21
N LEU A 6 10.92 28.89 -10.32
CA LEU A 6 9.93 28.95 -9.25
C LEU A 6 9.46 27.52 -8.96
N VAL A 7 10.05 26.89 -7.95
CA VAL A 7 9.48 25.72 -7.30
C VAL A 7 8.25 26.22 -6.54
N MET A 8 7.09 26.14 -7.19
CA MET A 8 5.84 26.32 -6.45
C MET A 8 5.74 25.19 -5.43
N PRO A 9 5.48 25.47 -4.15
CA PRO A 9 5.14 24.43 -3.21
C PRO A 9 3.89 23.74 -3.76
N GLN A 10 4.01 22.48 -4.16
CA GLN A 10 2.83 21.67 -4.37
C GLN A 10 2.15 21.60 -3.01
N THR A 11 1.05 22.34 -2.86
CA THR A 11 0.13 22.09 -1.77
C THR A 11 -0.24 20.62 -1.89
N VAL A 12 0.29 19.81 -0.99
CA VAL A 12 -0.21 18.46 -0.72
C VAL A 12 -1.62 18.69 -0.19
N MET A 13 -2.57 18.86 -1.11
CA MET A 13 -3.98 18.72 -0.79
C MET A 13 -4.14 17.26 -0.42
N GLY A 14 -3.94 16.95 0.86
CA GLY A 14 -4.22 15.63 1.40
C GLY A 14 -5.59 15.22 0.90
N ASP A 15 -5.66 14.06 0.25
CA ASP A 15 -6.87 13.61 -0.42
C ASP A 15 -8.05 13.75 0.56
N PRO A 16 -9.12 14.49 0.22
CA PRO A 16 -10.28 14.63 1.09
C PRO A 16 -10.86 13.27 1.50
N MET A 17 -10.61 12.20 0.74
CA MET A 17 -10.96 10.83 1.06
C MET A 17 -10.12 10.22 2.18
N LEU A 18 -9.01 10.83 2.61
CA LEU A 18 -8.25 10.44 3.80
C LEU A 18 -8.69 11.16 5.08
N ARG A 19 -9.46 12.25 4.95
CA ARG A 19 -10.03 12.94 6.12
C ARG A 19 -10.96 12.02 6.87
N LYS A 20 -10.82 11.98 8.19
CA LYS A 20 -11.67 11.20 9.12
C LYS A 20 -11.55 9.67 8.95
N LEU A 21 -10.39 9.18 8.49
CA LEU A 21 -10.10 7.75 8.58
C LEU A 21 -9.68 7.42 10.03
N GLU A 22 -10.64 7.07 10.86
CA GLU A 22 -10.45 6.82 12.31
C GLU A 22 -10.05 5.38 12.62
N CYS A 23 -10.60 4.43 11.85
CA CYS A 23 -10.29 3.02 11.98
C CYS A 23 -10.07 2.36 10.62
N VAL A 24 -9.39 1.22 10.64
CA VAL A 24 -9.21 0.31 9.50
C VAL A 24 -9.19 -1.16 9.95
N THR A 25 -9.62 -2.04 9.08
CA THR A 25 -9.19 -3.45 9.08
C THR A 25 -7.93 -3.59 8.22
N ILE A 26 -7.09 -4.57 8.53
CA ILE A 26 -5.89 -4.86 7.73
C ILE A 26 -6.05 -6.17 6.97
N GLN A 27 -5.67 -6.16 5.71
CA GLN A 27 -5.66 -7.34 4.85
C GLN A 27 -4.33 -7.40 4.11
N ALA A 28 -3.78 -8.60 4.03
CA ALA A 28 -2.60 -8.88 3.23
C ALA A 28 -2.90 -10.10 2.36
N ALA A 29 -2.31 -10.15 1.18
CA ALA A 29 -2.38 -11.32 0.32
C ALA A 29 -1.06 -11.52 -0.40
N VAL A 30 -0.59 -12.75 -0.42
CA VAL A 30 0.53 -13.17 -1.27
C VAL A 30 0.00 -14.19 -2.28
N MET A 31 0.13 -13.86 -3.56
CA MET A 31 -0.23 -14.71 -4.68
C MET A 31 1.03 -15.07 -5.43
N GLU A 32 1.36 -16.36 -5.47
CA GLU A 32 2.55 -16.89 -6.12
C GLU A 32 2.18 -17.79 -7.29
N SER A 33 2.97 -17.74 -8.36
CA SER A 33 2.94 -18.71 -9.45
C SER A 33 4.33 -19.33 -9.61
N GLY A 34 4.42 -20.66 -9.49
CA GLY A 34 5.67 -21.41 -9.53
C GLY A 34 6.29 -21.61 -8.14
N ALA A 35 7.62 -21.45 -8.05
CA ALA A 35 8.34 -21.62 -6.79
C ALA A 35 7.97 -20.52 -5.79
N SER A 36 8.03 -20.81 -4.48
CA SER A 36 7.85 -19.77 -3.48
C SER A 36 9.06 -18.83 -3.43
N PHE A 37 8.80 -17.52 -3.34
CA PHE A 37 9.80 -16.52 -3.04
C PHE A 37 9.98 -16.34 -1.53
N GLY A 38 9.10 -16.87 -0.69
CA GLY A 38 9.32 -17.08 0.75
C GLY A 38 8.82 -15.99 1.71
N ILE A 39 7.86 -15.15 1.31
CA ILE A 39 7.05 -14.34 2.24
C ILE A 39 5.64 -14.93 2.27
N THR A 40 5.12 -15.23 3.45
CA THR A 40 3.74 -15.72 3.61
C THR A 40 2.77 -14.56 3.82
N THR A 41 1.48 -14.81 3.60
CA THR A 41 0.40 -13.86 3.90
C THR A 41 0.42 -13.42 5.36
N GLU A 42 0.70 -14.31 6.30
CA GLU A 42 0.76 -14.01 7.74
C GLU A 42 1.95 -13.12 8.07
N THR A 43 3.11 -13.41 7.49
CA THR A 43 4.34 -12.61 7.66
C THR A 43 4.12 -11.20 7.12
N LEU A 44 3.51 -11.09 5.94
CA LEU A 44 3.17 -9.82 5.32
C LEU A 44 2.14 -9.03 6.14
N ARG A 45 1.09 -9.70 6.65
CA ARG A 45 0.08 -9.09 7.53
C ARG A 45 0.68 -8.58 8.83
N ALA A 46 1.60 -9.34 9.43
CA ALA A 46 2.28 -8.94 10.66
C ALA A 46 3.18 -7.72 10.42
N ALA A 47 3.93 -7.70 9.31
CA ALA A 47 4.75 -6.55 8.92
C ALA A 47 3.90 -5.31 8.65
N LEU A 48 2.77 -5.46 7.96
CA LEU A 48 1.82 -4.37 7.72
C LEU A 48 1.26 -3.82 9.04
N LEU A 49 0.81 -4.70 9.96
CA LEU A 49 0.30 -4.29 11.27
C LEU A 49 1.36 -3.51 12.07
N ALA A 50 2.60 -4.01 12.10
CA ALA A 50 3.69 -3.36 12.80
C ALA A 50 4.00 -1.99 12.20
N GLY A 51 4.04 -1.89 10.87
CA GLY A 51 4.26 -0.64 10.15
C GLY A 51 3.16 0.40 10.39
N ILE A 52 1.89 -0.02 10.39
CA ILE A 52 0.75 0.85 10.72
C ILE A 52 0.87 1.36 12.16
N LYS A 53 1.10 0.48 13.13
CA LYS A 53 1.24 0.89 14.54
C LYS A 53 2.40 1.87 14.76
N ALA A 54 3.50 1.70 14.01
CA ALA A 54 4.67 2.56 14.13
C ALA A 54 4.49 3.93 13.48
N LYS A 55 3.87 4.00 12.29
CA LYS A 55 3.78 5.24 11.49
C LYS A 55 2.46 6.00 11.64
N LEU A 56 1.39 5.31 12.03
CA LEU A 56 0.02 5.84 12.13
C LEU A 56 -0.57 5.57 13.52
N PRO A 57 0.04 6.06 14.62
CA PRO A 57 -0.36 5.70 15.98
C PRO A 57 -1.79 6.16 16.35
N ARG A 58 -2.35 7.14 15.62
CA ARG A 58 -3.73 7.62 15.80
C ARG A 58 -4.77 6.78 15.06
N LEU A 59 -4.36 5.96 14.08
CA LEU A 59 -5.27 5.14 13.29
C LEU A 59 -5.58 3.84 14.02
N LYS A 60 -6.84 3.62 14.39
CA LYS A 60 -7.26 2.41 15.12
C LYS A 60 -7.31 1.21 14.17
N VAL A 61 -6.61 0.12 14.51
CA VAL A 61 -6.80 -1.16 13.83
C VAL A 61 -7.90 -1.94 14.55
N ASP A 62 -9.05 -2.08 13.90
CA ASP A 62 -10.26 -2.69 14.47
C ASP A 62 -10.89 -3.68 13.46
N PRO A 63 -11.01 -4.98 13.80
CA PRO A 63 -11.62 -6.00 12.93
C PRO A 63 -13.06 -5.69 12.49
N SER A 64 -13.79 -4.87 13.25
CA SER A 64 -15.16 -4.46 12.94
C SER A 64 -15.25 -3.23 12.02
N CYS A 65 -14.12 -2.57 11.74
CA CYS A 65 -14.11 -1.37 10.93
C CYS A 65 -14.48 -1.65 9.46
N SER A 66 -15.28 -0.75 8.88
CA SER A 66 -15.70 -0.86 7.48
C SER A 66 -14.60 -0.46 6.48
N ASN A 67 -13.69 0.43 6.86
CA ASN A 67 -12.54 0.83 6.05
C ASN A 67 -11.46 -0.23 6.12
N ARG A 68 -10.63 -0.31 5.07
CA ARG A 68 -9.65 -1.38 4.93
C ARG A 68 -8.33 -0.87 4.36
N ILE A 69 -7.22 -1.37 4.89
CA ILE A 69 -5.90 -1.26 4.26
C ILE A 69 -5.55 -2.64 3.70
N TYR A 70 -5.20 -2.67 2.43
CA TYR A 70 -4.78 -3.83 1.69
C TYR A 70 -3.32 -3.71 1.29
N PHE A 71 -2.55 -4.78 1.51
CA PHE A 71 -1.24 -4.94 0.89
C PHE A 71 -1.17 -6.29 0.17
N LYS A 72 -1.15 -6.24 -1.16
CA LYS A 72 -1.14 -7.42 -2.03
C LYS A 72 0.21 -7.56 -2.70
N VAL A 73 0.69 -8.79 -2.78
CA VAL A 73 1.91 -9.15 -3.50
C VAL A 73 1.53 -10.22 -4.51
N PHE A 74 1.82 -9.96 -5.77
CA PHE A 74 1.72 -10.96 -6.84
C PHE A 74 3.12 -11.24 -7.33
N MET A 75 3.53 -12.50 -7.31
CA MET A 75 4.88 -12.92 -7.67
C MET A 75 4.85 -14.13 -8.58
N GLN A 76 5.62 -14.10 -9.64
CA GLN A 76 5.81 -15.22 -10.55
C GLN A 76 7.28 -15.61 -10.55
N ASN A 77 7.57 -16.90 -10.37
CA ASN A 77 8.88 -17.44 -10.69
C ASN A 77 9.04 -17.46 -12.22
N ILE A 78 10.09 -16.82 -12.72
CA ILE A 78 10.38 -16.70 -14.14
C ILE A 78 11.75 -17.31 -14.38
N ALA A 79 11.78 -18.32 -15.26
CA ALA A 79 12.98 -18.84 -15.87
C ALA A 79 12.92 -18.52 -17.37
N ALA A 80 13.66 -17.49 -17.79
CA ALA A 80 13.68 -17.02 -19.17
C ALA A 80 15.09 -16.62 -19.60
N GLY A 81 15.65 -17.34 -20.58
CA GLY A 81 17.02 -17.14 -21.05
C GLY A 81 18.03 -17.34 -19.91
N ASN A 82 18.81 -16.30 -19.62
CA ASN A 82 19.81 -16.31 -18.55
C ASN A 82 19.27 -15.82 -17.19
N PHE A 83 17.97 -15.53 -17.09
CA PHE A 83 17.33 -15.10 -15.86
C PHE A 83 16.56 -16.26 -15.23
N ASP A 84 16.94 -16.62 -14.00
CA ASP A 84 16.17 -17.48 -13.12
C ASP A 84 15.90 -16.70 -11.82
N GLY A 85 14.64 -16.32 -11.61
CA GLY A 85 14.27 -15.48 -10.50
C GLY A 85 12.79 -15.24 -10.41
N PHE A 86 12.44 -14.04 -9.97
CA PHE A 86 11.08 -13.64 -9.67
C PHE A 86 10.78 -12.29 -10.32
N ALA A 87 9.58 -12.16 -10.85
CA ALA A 87 9.01 -10.87 -11.22
C ALA A 87 7.56 -10.77 -10.75
N GLY A 88 7.12 -9.57 -10.46
CA GLY A 88 5.81 -9.37 -9.86
C GLY A 88 5.49 -7.91 -9.61
N HIS A 89 4.42 -7.68 -8.86
CA HIS A 89 4.06 -6.36 -8.41
C HIS A 89 3.48 -6.41 -6.99
N VAL A 90 3.57 -5.29 -6.31
CA VAL A 90 2.93 -5.05 -5.02
C VAL A 90 1.96 -3.90 -5.16
N ALA A 91 0.84 -4.00 -4.45
CA ALA A 91 -0.20 -2.98 -4.41
C ALA A 91 -0.57 -2.69 -2.96
N PHE A 92 -0.47 -1.43 -2.57
CA PHE A 92 -0.99 -0.91 -1.31
C PHE A 92 -2.23 -0.09 -1.62
N ASP A 93 -3.39 -0.43 -1.05
CA ASP A 93 -4.60 0.37 -1.24
C ASP A 93 -5.39 0.56 0.07
N VAL A 94 -5.94 1.76 0.24
CA VAL A 94 -6.87 2.09 1.32
C VAL A 94 -8.25 2.25 0.71
N ARG A 95 -9.21 1.48 1.23
CA ARG A 95 -10.60 1.52 0.79
C ARG A 95 -11.53 2.01 1.88
N ARG A 96 -12.52 2.77 1.49
CA ARG A 96 -13.57 3.33 2.36
C ARG A 96 -14.93 2.94 1.82
N LYS A 97 -15.85 2.66 2.75
CA LYS A 97 -17.27 2.64 2.38
C LYS A 97 -17.71 4.05 2.05
N ALA A 98 -18.20 4.24 0.84
CA ALA A 98 -18.91 5.43 0.39
C ALA A 98 -20.31 5.03 -0.09
N THR A 99 -21.13 6.02 -0.39
CA THR A 99 -22.48 5.80 -0.92
C THR A 99 -22.57 6.55 -2.24
N PHE A 100 -23.03 5.89 -3.30
CA PHE A 100 -23.36 6.59 -4.54
C PHE A 100 -24.52 7.55 -4.29
N THR A 101 -24.34 8.82 -4.61
CA THR A 101 -25.35 9.86 -4.36
C THR A 101 -26.67 9.55 -5.07
N ASP A 102 -26.61 9.02 -6.29
CA ASP A 102 -27.79 8.83 -7.14
C ASP A 102 -28.57 7.56 -6.80
N THR A 103 -27.89 6.47 -6.44
CA THR A 103 -28.51 5.16 -6.19
C THR A 103 -28.63 4.82 -4.70
N SER A 104 -27.99 5.60 -3.83
CA SER A 104 -27.80 5.28 -2.40
C SER A 104 -27.11 3.93 -2.16
N GLU A 105 -26.44 3.36 -3.17
CA GLU A 105 -25.77 2.08 -3.03
C GLU A 105 -24.43 2.22 -2.31
N PRO A 106 -24.12 1.34 -1.34
CA PRO A 106 -22.83 1.33 -0.70
C PRO A 106 -21.76 0.84 -1.68
N ILE A 107 -20.67 1.59 -1.81
CA ILE A 107 -19.50 1.22 -2.58
C ILE A 107 -18.26 1.14 -1.72
N ASP A 108 -17.31 0.32 -2.15
CA ASP A 108 -15.96 0.28 -1.59
C ASP A 108 -15.06 1.16 -2.47
N ALA A 109 -15.00 2.45 -2.13
CA ALA A 109 -14.25 3.45 -2.88
C ALA A 109 -12.77 3.41 -2.49
N ARG A 110 -11.90 3.48 -3.51
CA ARG A 110 -10.45 3.60 -3.31
C ARG A 110 -10.11 5.02 -2.88
N ALA A 111 -9.57 5.17 -1.67
CA ALA A 111 -9.20 6.45 -1.07
C ALA A 111 -7.70 6.75 -1.16
N PHE A 112 -6.89 5.73 -1.46
CA PHE A 112 -5.46 5.84 -1.66
C PHE A 112 -4.96 4.56 -2.33
N ASP A 113 -4.00 4.67 -3.24
CA ASP A 113 -3.29 3.52 -3.78
C ASP A 113 -1.89 3.83 -4.28
N LEU A 114 -1.02 2.84 -4.12
CA LEU A 114 0.32 2.80 -4.67
C LEU A 114 0.60 1.43 -5.24
N GLU A 115 1.30 1.39 -6.36
CA GLU A 115 1.74 0.16 -7.00
C GLU A 115 3.24 0.22 -7.30
N SER A 116 3.91 -0.93 -7.26
CA SER A 116 5.33 -1.02 -7.58
C SER A 116 5.67 -2.39 -8.14
N TYR A 117 6.62 -2.44 -9.08
CA TYR A 117 7.06 -3.67 -9.71
C TYR A 117 8.31 -4.22 -9.03
N ILE A 118 8.41 -5.54 -8.98
CA ILE A 118 9.52 -6.25 -8.36
C ILE A 118 10.14 -7.19 -9.39
N HIS A 119 11.46 -7.23 -9.41
CA HIS A 119 12.24 -8.14 -10.25
C HIS A 119 13.57 -8.48 -9.59
N GLY A 120 13.95 -9.76 -9.59
CA GLY A 120 15.27 -10.19 -9.15
C GLY A 120 15.35 -11.63 -8.67
N THR A 121 16.47 -11.97 -8.04
CA THR A 121 16.64 -13.25 -7.33
C THR A 121 15.65 -13.35 -6.16
N ARG A 122 15.45 -14.55 -5.60
CA ARG A 122 14.58 -14.76 -4.43
C ARG A 122 14.83 -13.74 -3.32
N ASP A 123 16.08 -13.57 -2.90
CA ASP A 123 16.43 -12.69 -1.78
C ASP A 123 16.21 -11.21 -2.11
N LYS A 124 16.49 -10.82 -3.37
CA LYS A 124 16.18 -9.46 -3.84
C LYS A 124 14.67 -9.22 -3.86
N ALA A 125 13.88 -10.15 -4.38
CA ALA A 125 12.42 -10.03 -4.41
C ALA A 125 11.83 -9.91 -2.99
N LYS A 126 12.28 -10.74 -2.04
CA LYS A 126 11.88 -10.63 -0.62
C LYS A 126 12.19 -9.25 -0.05
N THR A 127 13.43 -8.79 -0.23
CA THR A 127 13.88 -7.50 0.29
C THR A 127 13.06 -6.36 -0.33
N SER A 128 12.87 -6.39 -1.64
CA SER A 128 12.05 -5.41 -2.36
C SER A 128 10.60 -5.37 -1.88
N VAL A 129 9.96 -6.51 -1.59
CA VAL A 129 8.58 -6.50 -1.05
C VAL A 129 8.52 -5.74 0.28
N LEU A 130 9.46 -5.99 1.19
CA LEU A 130 9.47 -5.34 2.51
C LEU A 130 9.84 -3.86 2.42
N ASP A 131 10.77 -3.50 1.52
CA ASP A 131 11.12 -2.11 1.26
C ASP A 131 9.94 -1.33 0.67
N GLN A 132 9.22 -1.93 -0.28
CA GLN A 132 8.02 -1.30 -0.86
C GLN A 132 6.89 -1.18 0.16
N LEU A 133 6.68 -2.18 1.03
CA LEU A 133 5.74 -2.06 2.14
C LEU A 133 6.08 -0.85 3.03
N ASN A 134 7.35 -0.70 3.41
CA ASN A 134 7.79 0.39 4.26
C ASN A 134 7.66 1.75 3.55
N SER A 135 8.00 1.83 2.27
CA SER A 135 7.91 3.03 1.44
C SER A 135 6.46 3.47 1.26
N HIS A 136 5.57 2.55 0.86
CA HIS A 136 4.14 2.83 0.66
C HIS A 136 3.46 3.27 1.97
N LEU A 137 3.80 2.63 3.09
CA LEU A 137 3.31 3.05 4.41
C LEU A 137 3.84 4.42 4.83
N ALA A 138 5.08 4.77 4.49
CA ALA A 138 5.64 6.08 4.79
C ALA A 138 4.93 7.18 3.99
N GLN A 139 4.70 6.94 2.70
CA GLN A 139 3.94 7.87 1.85
C GLN A 139 2.51 8.02 2.36
N PHE A 140 1.82 6.91 2.63
CA PHE A 140 0.47 6.95 3.18
C PHE A 140 0.41 7.68 4.53
N ALA A 141 1.39 7.49 5.42
CA ALA A 141 1.44 8.18 6.70
C ALA A 141 1.61 9.69 6.54
N ALA A 142 2.44 10.14 5.59
CA ALA A 142 2.58 11.56 5.27
C ALA A 142 1.26 12.15 4.76
N ASP A 143 0.59 11.47 3.83
CA ASP A 143 -0.67 11.96 3.25
C ASP A 143 -1.82 11.93 4.26
N TYR A 144 -1.86 10.91 5.12
CA TYR A 144 -2.80 10.83 6.23
C TYR A 144 -2.60 11.98 7.24
N ALA A 145 -1.36 12.28 7.61
CA ALA A 145 -1.04 13.37 8.52
C ALA A 145 -1.39 14.73 7.92
N ALA A 146 -1.12 14.95 6.63
CA ALA A 146 -1.50 16.17 5.92
C ALA A 146 -3.03 16.35 5.86
N ALA A 147 -3.78 15.25 5.74
CA ALA A 147 -5.24 15.27 5.74
C ALA A 147 -5.87 15.40 7.14
N ASN A 148 -5.15 15.06 8.22
CA ASN A 148 -5.65 15.01 9.59
C ASN A 148 -4.69 15.74 10.57
N PRO A 149 -4.61 17.08 10.50
CA PRO A 149 -3.75 17.88 11.39
C PRO A 149 -4.13 17.77 12.87
#